data_AF-A0AAN6TRQ0-F1
#
_entry.id   AF-A0AAN6TRQ0-F1
#
_cell.length_a   1.000
_cell.length_b   1.000
_cell.length_c   1.000
_cell.angle_alpha   90.00
_cell.angle_beta   90.00
_cell.angle_gamma   90.00
#
_symmetry.space_group_name_H-M   'P 1'
#
loop_
_entity.id
_entity.type
_entity.pdbx_description
1 polymer ?
#
loop_
_entity_poly.entity_id
_entity_poly.type
_entity_poly.pdbx_seq_one_letter_code
_entity_poly.pdbx_strand_id
1 'polypeptide(L)'
;MTANQLAPALPPLRCRWSHLQEEERDRRLAAVGLVVNTPERALICRPCGYALQPNGDCVTRHLADKHAIPKHLRDGLFFFIRSLSLPDPNTLPLRPDWSPAHPDLASCTGVACRHCAYRTTSVDLITRHLAKAHNRRRDPRRTGWLRDEIFQDVSLQSWTQNGARGYWIAADSISPPSLALQTNWMRRTGWLETFDGASRDVLVRL
;
A
#
# COMPACT_ATOMS: atom_id res chain seq x y z
N MET A 1 8.98 3.69 -60.34
CA MET A 1 8.26 3.36 -59.10
C MET A 1 9.27 2.84 -58.09
N THR A 2 9.92 3.73 -57.35
CA THR A 2 10.92 3.38 -56.34
C THR A 2 10.25 3.49 -54.96
N ALA A 3 10.06 2.36 -54.30
CA ALA A 3 9.54 2.29 -52.95
C ALA A 3 10.61 2.78 -51.97
N ASN A 4 10.38 3.96 -51.39
CA ASN A 4 11.21 4.50 -50.33
C ASN A 4 10.75 3.88 -49.01
N GLN A 5 11.50 2.88 -48.51
CA GLN A 5 11.27 2.29 -47.19
C GLN A 5 11.71 3.28 -46.11
N LEU A 6 10.72 3.82 -45.37
CA LEU A 6 10.95 4.58 -44.14
C LEU A 6 11.48 3.63 -43.06
N ALA A 7 12.76 3.78 -42.72
CA ALA A 7 13.33 3.19 -41.51
C ALA A 7 12.65 3.81 -40.27
N PRO A 8 12.37 3.02 -39.20
CA PRO A 8 11.80 3.57 -37.99
C PRO A 8 12.81 4.50 -37.31
N ALA A 9 12.37 5.73 -37.02
CA ALA A 9 13.16 6.71 -36.31
C ALA A 9 13.55 6.17 -34.91
N LEU A 10 14.86 5.98 -34.69
CA LEU A 10 15.39 5.62 -33.38
C LEU A 10 15.11 6.78 -32.40
N PRO A 11 14.58 6.50 -31.19
CA PRO A 11 14.36 7.52 -30.18
C PRO A 11 15.71 8.16 -29.75
N PRO A 12 15.71 9.44 -29.33
CA PRO A 12 16.93 10.18 -29.03
C PRO A 12 17.74 9.52 -27.91
N LEU A 13 19.04 9.40 -28.13
CA LEU A 13 20.00 8.70 -27.26
C LEU A 13 19.94 9.12 -25.78
N ARG A 14 19.50 10.34 -25.45
CA ARG A 14 19.39 10.85 -24.08
C ARG A 14 18.49 10.01 -23.16
N CYS A 15 17.47 9.31 -23.67
CA CYS A 15 16.59 8.46 -22.86
C CYS A 15 17.17 7.07 -22.56
N ARG A 16 18.10 6.58 -23.41
CA ARG A 16 18.63 5.21 -23.28
C ARG A 16 19.61 5.09 -22.11
N TRP A 17 20.38 6.14 -21.82
CA TRP A 17 21.37 6.14 -20.74
C TRP A 17 20.74 6.28 -19.35
N SER A 18 19.69 7.10 -19.21
CA SER A 18 18.96 7.24 -17.94
C SER A 18 18.24 5.95 -17.56
N HIS A 19 17.61 5.27 -18.52
CA HIS A 19 16.94 3.98 -18.28
C HIS A 19 17.93 2.89 -17.84
N LEU A 20 19.10 2.79 -18.49
CA LEU A 20 20.14 1.83 -18.11
C LEU A 20 20.70 2.12 -16.71
N GLN A 21 20.80 3.40 -16.31
CA GLN A 21 21.19 3.79 -14.96
C GLN A 21 20.10 3.46 -13.93
N GLU A 22 18.82 3.61 -14.28
CA GLU A 22 17.69 3.24 -13.42
C GLU A 22 17.58 1.72 -13.26
N GLU A 23 17.72 0.95 -14.33
CA GLU A 23 17.75 -0.51 -14.25
C GLU A 23 18.92 -1.03 -13.42
N GLU A 24 20.13 -0.48 -13.60
CA GLU A 24 21.29 -0.89 -12.81
C GLU A 24 21.12 -0.50 -11.34
N ARG A 25 20.52 0.67 -11.07
CA ARG A 25 20.13 1.06 -9.72
C ARG A 25 19.16 0.04 -9.12
N ASP A 26 18.10 -0.30 -9.85
CA ASP A 26 17.06 -1.19 -9.37
C ASP A 26 17.58 -2.62 -9.19
N ARG A 27 18.47 -3.08 -10.08
CA ARG A 27 19.19 -4.35 -9.91
C ARG A 27 20.05 -4.36 -8.64
N ARG A 28 20.83 -3.31 -8.39
CA ARG A 28 21.65 -3.19 -7.18
C ARG A 28 20.83 -3.20 -5.90
N LEU A 29 19.70 -2.49 -5.89
CA LEU A 29 18.80 -2.47 -4.73
C LEU A 29 18.08 -3.82 -4.55
N ALA A 30 17.59 -4.42 -5.63
CA ALA A 30 16.91 -5.70 -5.60
C ALA A 30 17.82 -6.82 -5.07
N ALA A 31 19.12 -6.78 -5.37
CA ALA A 31 20.10 -7.74 -4.87
C ALA A 31 20.19 -7.79 -3.33
N VAL A 32 19.78 -6.73 -2.64
CA VAL A 32 19.73 -6.64 -1.17
C VAL A 32 18.30 -6.55 -0.63
N GLY A 33 17.29 -6.86 -1.45
CA GLY A 33 15.88 -6.85 -1.06
C GLY A 33 15.26 -5.46 -0.91
N LEU A 34 15.88 -4.44 -1.49
CA LEU A 34 15.40 -3.06 -1.49
C LEU A 34 14.76 -2.70 -2.83
N VAL A 35 13.80 -1.78 -2.80
CA VAL A 35 13.19 -1.18 -3.99
C VAL A 35 12.89 0.28 -3.75
N VAL A 36 12.99 1.12 -4.79
CA VAL A 36 12.52 2.51 -4.73
C VAL A 36 11.13 2.56 -5.31
N ASN A 37 10.15 2.99 -4.52
CA ASN A 37 8.79 3.19 -5.02
C ASN A 37 8.71 4.40 -5.95
N THR A 38 7.77 4.32 -6.89
CA THR A 38 7.34 5.43 -7.75
C THR A 38 5.81 5.52 -7.70
N PRO A 39 5.21 6.73 -7.64
CA PRO A 39 5.84 8.05 -7.70
C PRO A 39 6.42 8.54 -6.36
N GLU A 40 5.93 8.07 -5.21
CA GLU A 40 6.46 8.49 -3.91
C GLU A 40 7.81 7.80 -3.67
N ARG A 41 8.91 8.54 -3.82
CA ARG A 41 10.30 8.03 -3.81
C ARG A 41 10.74 7.48 -2.43
N ALA A 42 10.09 6.43 -1.97
CA ALA A 42 10.36 5.74 -0.71
C ALA A 42 11.31 4.56 -0.97
N LEU A 43 12.30 4.38 -0.10
CA LEU A 43 13.13 3.18 -0.11
C LEU A 43 12.42 2.09 0.70
N ILE A 44 11.90 1.06 0.05
CA ILE A 44 11.13 -0.02 0.68
C ILE A 44 12.01 -1.25 0.85
N CYS A 45 11.94 -1.85 2.04
CA CYS A 45 12.48 -3.18 2.30
C CYS A 45 11.40 -4.22 2.00
N ARG A 46 11.53 -4.97 0.91
CA ARG A 46 10.49 -5.92 0.46
C ARG A 46 10.22 -7.03 1.48
N PRO A 47 11.24 -7.66 2.12
CA PRO A 47 10.99 -8.69 3.13
C PRO A 47 10.24 -8.17 4.37
N CYS A 48 10.43 -6.89 4.70
CA CYS A 48 9.80 -6.27 5.86
C CYS A 48 8.45 -5.61 5.56
N GLY A 49 8.23 -5.20 4.31
CA GLY A 49 6.99 -4.56 3.87
C GLY A 49 6.82 -3.12 4.37
N TYR A 50 7.90 -2.38 4.61
CA TYR A 50 7.83 -0.96 4.99
C TYR A 50 9.03 -0.17 4.45
N ALA A 51 8.87 1.15 4.39
CA ALA A 51 9.88 2.08 3.96
C ALA A 51 10.92 2.36 5.06
N LEU A 52 12.18 2.34 4.67
CA LEU A 52 13.34 2.63 5.49
C LEU A 52 13.74 4.09 5.33
N GLN A 53 14.24 4.68 6.42
CA GLN A 53 14.84 6.00 6.37
C GLN A 53 16.17 5.92 5.58
N PRO A 54 16.31 6.67 4.48
CA PRO A 54 17.47 6.57 3.58
C PRO A 54 18.73 7.24 4.16
N ASN A 55 18.56 8.09 5.18
CA ASN A 55 19.65 8.85 5.79
C ASN A 55 20.27 8.07 6.96
N GLY A 56 21.60 8.04 7.00
CA GLY A 56 22.39 7.39 8.06
C GLY A 56 22.59 5.89 7.86
N ASP A 57 23.16 5.24 8.87
CA ASP A 57 23.45 3.80 8.87
C ASP A 57 22.22 2.93 9.16
N CYS A 58 21.02 3.52 9.19
CA CYS A 58 19.78 2.80 9.49
C CYS A 58 19.53 1.67 8.50
N VAL A 59 19.76 1.90 7.20
CA VAL A 59 19.55 0.88 6.16
C VAL A 59 20.58 -0.24 6.25
N THR A 60 21.86 0.11 6.33
CA THR A 60 22.95 -0.89 6.37
C THR A 60 22.89 -1.74 7.65
N ARG A 61 22.50 -1.14 8.79
CA ARG A 61 22.26 -1.84 10.05
C ARG A 61 21.00 -2.71 9.98
N HIS A 62 19.90 -2.18 9.47
CA HIS A 62 18.66 -2.94 9.28
C HIS A 62 18.90 -4.20 8.45
N LEU A 63 19.61 -4.09 7.31
CA LEU A 63 19.95 -5.24 6.48
C LEU A 63 20.86 -6.25 7.19
N ALA A 64 21.76 -5.81 8.06
CA ALA A 64 22.59 -6.69 8.86
C ALA A 64 21.77 -7.43 9.93
N ASP A 65 20.97 -6.68 10.70
CA ASP A 65 20.31 -7.20 11.90
C ASP A 65 19.03 -7.98 11.58
N LYS A 66 18.26 -7.56 10.57
CA LYS A 66 16.98 -8.19 10.19
C LYS A 66 17.11 -9.24 9.10
N HIS A 67 18.13 -9.12 8.24
CA HIS A 67 18.28 -9.98 7.06
C HIS A 67 19.64 -10.66 6.96
N ALA A 68 20.53 -10.47 7.93
CA ALA A 68 21.86 -11.07 7.97
C ALA A 68 22.68 -10.84 6.67
N ILE A 69 22.47 -9.71 5.98
CA ILE A 69 23.19 -9.43 4.73
C ILE A 69 24.67 -9.18 5.04
N PRO A 70 25.59 -9.93 4.40
CA PRO A 70 27.02 -9.82 4.67
C PRO A 70 27.56 -8.43 4.30
N LYS A 71 28.63 -8.01 4.98
CA LYS A 71 29.20 -6.67 4.82
C LYS A 71 29.56 -6.33 3.36
N HIS A 72 30.17 -7.26 2.62
CA HIS A 72 30.60 -7.02 1.24
C HIS A 72 29.47 -6.66 0.27
N LEU A 73 28.23 -7.13 0.52
CA LEU A 73 27.05 -6.73 -0.27
C LEU A 73 26.47 -5.38 0.15
N ARG A 74 26.83 -4.90 1.35
CA ARG A 74 26.42 -3.59 1.88
C ARG A 74 27.50 -2.52 1.69
N ASP A 75 28.71 -2.90 1.28
CA ASP A 75 29.81 -1.98 1.05
C ASP A 75 29.44 -0.98 -0.05
N GLY A 76 29.65 0.31 0.22
CA GLY A 76 29.26 1.40 -0.69
C GLY A 76 27.75 1.66 -0.80
N LEU A 77 26.89 0.82 -0.22
CA LEU A 77 25.42 0.96 -0.30
C LEU A 77 24.94 2.26 0.35
N PHE A 78 25.55 2.67 1.46
CA PHE A 78 25.23 3.94 2.12
C PHE A 78 25.42 5.15 1.18
N PHE A 79 26.58 5.24 0.54
CA PHE A 79 26.86 6.33 -0.40
C PHE A 79 25.95 6.27 -1.63
N PHE A 80 25.63 5.06 -2.08
CA PHE A 80 24.70 4.83 -3.17
C PHE A 80 23.27 5.30 -2.82
N ILE A 81 22.71 4.93 -1.67
CA ILE A 81 21.38 5.37 -1.24
C ILE A 81 21.37 6.89 -1.04
N ARG A 82 22.43 7.46 -0.47
CA ARG A 82 22.56 8.90 -0.28
C ARG A 82 22.55 9.66 -1.61
N SER A 83 23.18 9.13 -2.65
CA SER A 83 23.17 9.77 -3.98
C SER A 83 21.77 9.80 -4.60
N LEU A 84 20.88 8.87 -4.22
CA LEU A 84 19.49 8.87 -4.67
C LEU A 84 18.67 10.03 -4.09
N SER A 85 19.14 10.73 -3.05
CA SER A 85 18.47 11.91 -2.47
C SER A 85 16.97 11.63 -2.20
N LEU A 86 16.69 10.54 -1.49
CA LEU A 86 15.33 10.10 -1.18
C LEU A 86 14.77 10.88 0.02
N PRO A 87 13.49 11.28 -0.01
CA PRO A 87 12.82 11.91 1.13
C PRO A 87 12.71 10.97 2.34
N ASP A 88 12.46 11.56 3.51
CA ASP A 88 12.13 10.79 4.71
C ASP A 88 10.75 10.12 4.53
N PRO A 89 10.63 8.79 4.75
CA PRO A 89 9.33 8.10 4.70
C PRO A 89 8.26 8.73 5.59
N ASN A 90 8.68 9.39 6.66
CA ASN A 90 7.77 10.03 7.61
C ASN A 90 7.10 11.29 7.07
N THR A 91 7.70 11.91 6.05
CA THR A 91 7.18 13.14 5.43
C THR A 91 6.41 12.86 4.16
N LEU A 92 6.36 11.59 3.72
CA LEU A 92 5.64 11.21 2.52
C LEU A 92 4.13 11.34 2.74
N PRO A 93 3.38 11.84 1.74
CA PRO A 93 1.93 11.84 1.80
C PRO A 93 1.41 10.40 1.87
N LEU A 94 0.36 10.18 2.68
CA LEU A 94 -0.39 8.92 2.61
C LEU A 94 -1.10 8.84 1.26
N ARG A 95 -1.18 7.62 0.72
CA ARG A 95 -1.97 7.39 -0.48
C ARG A 95 -3.47 7.61 -0.18
N PRO A 96 -4.28 7.98 -1.19
CA PRO A 96 -5.72 8.03 -1.05
C PRO A 96 -6.29 6.69 -0.57
N ASP A 97 -7.35 6.73 0.22
CA ASP A 97 -8.06 5.52 0.59
C ASP A 97 -8.59 4.79 -0.65
N TRP A 98 -8.59 3.46 -0.58
CA TRP A 98 -8.97 2.55 -1.66
C TRP A 98 -8.03 2.59 -2.86
N SER A 99 -6.82 3.13 -2.70
CA SER A 99 -5.77 2.96 -3.69
C SER A 99 -5.40 1.47 -3.82
N PRO A 100 -4.96 1.01 -5.00
CA PRO A 100 -4.46 -0.35 -5.16
C PRO A 100 -3.39 -0.67 -4.11
N ALA A 101 -3.48 -1.86 -3.51
CA ALA A 101 -2.48 -2.34 -2.57
C ALA A 101 -1.07 -2.25 -3.19
N HIS A 102 -0.15 -1.62 -2.47
CA HIS A 102 1.23 -1.54 -2.89
C HIS A 102 1.88 -2.92 -2.74
N PRO A 103 2.49 -3.50 -3.81
CA PRO A 103 2.95 -4.89 -3.80
C PRO A 103 4.09 -5.15 -2.81
N ASP A 104 4.93 -4.15 -2.54
CA ASP A 104 6.08 -4.29 -1.65
C ASP A 104 5.82 -3.80 -0.21
N LEU A 105 4.60 -3.38 0.12
CA LEU A 105 4.24 -2.99 1.48
C LEU A 105 3.40 -4.08 2.14
N ALA A 106 3.61 -4.26 3.45
CA ALA A 106 2.82 -5.16 4.26
C ALA A 106 1.40 -4.59 4.42
N SER A 107 0.41 -5.44 4.20
CA SER A 107 -0.97 -5.18 4.54
C SER A 107 -1.29 -5.79 5.90
N CYS A 108 -1.97 -5.01 6.74
CA CYS A 108 -2.47 -5.46 8.03
C CYS A 108 -3.99 -5.32 8.05
N THR A 109 -4.70 -6.33 8.53
CA THR A 109 -6.14 -6.22 8.78
C THR A 109 -6.39 -5.25 9.92
N GLY A 110 -7.26 -4.27 9.70
CA GLY A 110 -7.60 -3.27 10.71
C GLY A 110 -9.04 -2.80 10.65
N VAL A 111 -9.27 -1.68 11.30
CA VAL A 111 -10.57 -1.05 11.47
C VAL A 111 -10.49 0.43 11.14
N ALA A 112 -11.52 0.95 10.45
CA ALA A 112 -11.62 2.36 10.10
C ALA A 112 -12.93 2.95 10.62
N CYS A 113 -12.88 4.21 11.07
CA CYS A 113 -14.07 4.94 11.48
C CYS A 113 -14.95 5.23 10.26
N ARG A 114 -16.28 5.11 10.40
CA ARG A 114 -17.22 5.52 9.33
C ARG A 114 -17.47 7.02 9.27
N HIS A 115 -17.15 7.74 10.35
CA HIS A 115 -17.51 9.15 10.53
C HIS A 115 -16.36 10.11 10.24
N CYS A 116 -15.13 9.61 10.18
CA CYS A 116 -13.95 10.40 9.84
C CYS A 116 -12.84 9.52 9.28
N ALA A 117 -11.73 10.15 8.88
CA ALA A 117 -10.56 9.49 8.31
C ALA A 117 -9.68 8.76 9.35
N TYR A 118 -10.16 8.50 10.57
CA TYR A 118 -9.36 7.78 11.58
C TYR A 118 -9.41 6.28 11.34
N ARG A 119 -8.26 5.61 11.38
CA ARG A 119 -8.14 4.16 11.22
C ARG A 119 -6.97 3.60 12.01
N THR A 120 -7.07 2.34 12.40
CA THR A 120 -6.13 1.69 13.31
C THR A 120 -6.24 0.17 13.20
N THR A 121 -5.23 -0.56 13.67
CA THR A 121 -5.30 -2.02 13.81
C THR A 121 -5.94 -2.45 15.14
N SER A 122 -6.14 -1.52 16.09
CA SER A 122 -6.64 -1.84 17.43
C SER A 122 -8.11 -1.47 17.63
N VAL A 123 -8.90 -2.47 18.01
CA VAL A 123 -10.32 -2.30 18.36
C VAL A 123 -10.53 -1.38 19.57
N ASP A 124 -9.60 -1.39 20.53
CA ASP A 124 -9.67 -0.52 21.70
C ASP A 124 -9.40 0.94 21.34
N LEU A 125 -8.43 1.18 20.44
CA LEU A 125 -8.12 2.52 19.95
C LEU A 125 -9.30 3.11 19.19
N ILE A 126 -9.95 2.33 18.30
CA ILE A 126 -11.13 2.83 17.57
C ILE A 126 -12.32 3.08 18.49
N THR A 127 -12.54 2.23 19.51
CA THR A 127 -13.63 2.41 20.48
C THR A 127 -13.43 3.69 21.29
N ARG A 128 -12.21 3.95 21.76
CA ARG A 128 -11.87 5.19 22.47
C ARG A 128 -12.01 6.42 21.56
N HIS A 129 -11.59 6.29 20.30
CA HIS A 129 -11.76 7.34 19.31
C HIS A 129 -13.24 7.69 19.10
N LEU A 130 -14.11 6.70 18.87
CA LEU A 130 -15.56 6.90 18.69
C LEU A 130 -16.19 7.64 19.88
N ALA A 131 -15.82 7.25 21.10
CA ALA A 131 -16.31 7.92 22.31
C ALA A 131 -15.82 9.37 22.42
N LYS A 132 -14.58 9.67 22.02
CA LYS A 132 -13.96 11.01 22.18
C LYS A 132 -14.32 11.97 21.04
N ALA A 133 -14.24 11.51 19.79
CA ALA A 133 -14.41 12.35 18.61
C ALA A 133 -15.87 12.44 18.13
N HIS A 134 -16.66 11.39 18.38
CA HIS A 134 -18.03 11.29 17.87
C HIS A 134 -19.09 11.11 18.96
N ASN A 135 -18.68 11.06 20.24
CA ASN A 135 -19.55 10.76 21.39
C ASN A 135 -20.36 9.45 21.23
N ARG A 136 -19.85 8.51 20.43
CA ARG A 136 -20.47 7.19 20.20
C ARG A 136 -19.89 6.22 21.20
N ARG A 137 -20.63 5.99 22.28
CA ARG A 137 -20.23 5.09 23.37
C ARG A 137 -20.81 3.71 23.18
N ARG A 138 -20.13 2.72 23.74
CA ARG A 138 -20.62 1.34 23.80
C ARG A 138 -21.96 1.29 24.50
N ASP A 139 -22.97 0.78 23.81
CA ASP A 139 -24.24 0.39 24.39
C ASP A 139 -24.19 -1.10 24.76
N PRO A 140 -24.23 -1.47 26.05
CA PRO A 140 -24.22 -2.86 26.48
C PRO A 140 -25.42 -3.67 25.99
N ARG A 141 -26.54 -3.01 25.66
CA ARG A 141 -27.78 -3.67 25.22
C ARG A 141 -27.78 -3.99 23.71
N ARG A 142 -26.91 -3.34 22.93
CA ARG A 142 -26.75 -3.61 21.49
C ARG A 142 -25.58 -4.55 21.25
N THR A 143 -25.88 -5.79 20.91
CA THR A 143 -24.88 -6.71 20.35
C THR A 143 -24.41 -6.17 19.01
N GLY A 144 -23.10 -6.11 18.80
CA GLY A 144 -22.53 -5.65 17.53
C GLY A 144 -22.58 -4.14 17.27
N TRP A 145 -22.86 -3.29 18.26
CA TRP A 145 -22.92 -1.83 18.09
C TRP A 145 -21.73 -1.26 17.30
N LEU A 146 -20.52 -1.79 17.56
CA LEU A 146 -19.29 -1.31 16.92
C LEU A 146 -19.31 -1.53 15.40
N ARG A 147 -19.94 -2.60 14.92
CA ARG A 147 -20.03 -2.92 13.47
C ARG A 147 -20.79 -1.86 12.69
N ASP A 148 -21.72 -1.16 13.34
CA ASP A 148 -22.51 -0.10 12.73
C ASP A 148 -21.71 1.21 12.60
N GLU A 149 -20.65 1.37 13.41
CA GLU A 149 -19.87 2.60 13.54
C GLU A 149 -18.50 2.53 12.81
N ILE A 150 -18.04 1.33 12.46
CA ILE A 150 -16.72 1.11 11.83
C ILE A 150 -16.80 0.28 10.55
N PHE A 151 -15.84 0.46 9.66
CA PHE A 151 -15.48 -0.54 8.66
C PHE A 151 -14.57 -1.58 9.32
N GLN A 152 -14.98 -2.84 9.27
CA GLN A 152 -14.23 -3.98 9.78
C GLN A 152 -13.45 -4.66 8.67
N ASP A 153 -12.37 -5.32 9.05
CA ASP A 153 -11.56 -6.16 8.18
C ASP A 153 -11.02 -5.39 6.96
N VAL A 154 -10.71 -4.10 7.14
CA VAL A 154 -10.11 -3.27 6.09
C VAL A 154 -8.63 -3.59 5.97
N SER A 155 -8.15 -3.72 4.73
CA SER A 155 -6.72 -3.88 4.43
C SER A 155 -6.04 -2.52 4.63
N LEU A 156 -5.17 -2.41 5.64
CA LEU A 156 -4.44 -1.18 5.94
C LEU A 156 -2.98 -1.31 5.53
N GLN A 157 -2.47 -0.30 4.82
CA GLN A 157 -1.06 -0.16 4.49
C GLN A 157 -0.51 1.16 5.04
N SER A 158 0.80 1.18 5.24
CA SER A 158 1.54 2.34 5.75
C SER A 158 2.93 2.38 5.13
N TRP A 159 3.50 3.58 4.98
CA TRP A 159 4.91 3.73 4.64
C TRP A 159 5.82 3.23 5.76
N THR A 160 5.46 3.49 7.02
CA THR A 160 6.32 3.20 8.16
C THR A 160 5.82 1.98 8.94
N GLN A 161 6.75 1.36 9.66
CA GLN A 161 6.45 0.24 10.55
C GLN A 161 5.34 0.62 11.54
N ASN A 162 4.36 -0.28 11.71
CA ASN A 162 3.23 -0.14 12.64
C ASN A 162 2.38 1.13 12.43
N GLY A 163 2.43 1.76 11.25
CA GLY A 163 1.60 2.93 10.96
C GLY A 163 1.87 4.12 11.86
N ALA A 164 3.12 4.32 12.27
CA ALA A 164 3.51 5.46 13.11
C ALA A 164 3.11 6.82 12.50
N ARG A 165 2.92 6.88 11.18
CA ARG A 165 2.51 8.07 10.44
C ARG A 165 1.10 7.97 9.84
N GLY A 166 0.33 6.99 10.29
CA GLY A 166 -1.00 6.70 9.79
C GLY A 166 -1.01 5.59 8.75
N TYR A 167 -2.23 5.24 8.37
CA TYR A 167 -2.51 4.19 7.40
C TYR A 167 -3.39 4.77 6.30
N TRP A 168 -3.38 4.13 5.13
CA TRP A 168 -4.46 4.23 4.15
C TRP A 168 -5.12 2.87 3.99
N ILE A 169 -6.36 2.87 3.52
CA ILE A 169 -7.08 1.65 3.16
C ILE A 169 -6.61 1.24 1.77
N ALA A 170 -6.05 0.05 1.64
CA ALA A 170 -5.71 -0.55 0.37
C ALA A 170 -6.93 -1.26 -0.22
N ALA A 171 -7.15 -1.09 -1.52
CA ALA A 171 -8.03 -1.98 -2.27
C ALA A 171 -7.29 -3.31 -2.46
N ASP A 172 -7.78 -4.37 -1.84
CA ASP A 172 -7.31 -5.72 -2.15
C ASP A 172 -7.63 -6.03 -3.61
N SER A 173 -6.69 -6.63 -4.33
CA SER A 173 -6.88 -7.09 -5.72
C SER A 173 -7.85 -8.27 -5.84
N ILE A 174 -8.45 -8.70 -4.73
CA ILE A 174 -9.57 -9.66 -4.72
C ILE A 174 -10.87 -8.87 -4.57
N SER A 175 -11.44 -8.61 -5.75
CA SER A 175 -12.75 -8.03 -6.07
C SER A 175 -12.79 -6.49 -6.22
N PRO A 176 -13.50 -5.96 -7.25
CA PRO A 176 -13.84 -4.54 -7.40
C PRO A 176 -14.57 -3.99 -6.13
N PRO A 177 -15.07 -2.75 -6.08
CA PRO A 177 -15.63 -2.12 -4.85
C PRO A 177 -16.87 -2.83 -4.23
N SER A 178 -17.13 -4.09 -4.56
CA SER A 178 -18.14 -4.94 -3.98
C SER A 178 -17.94 -5.14 -2.47
N LEU A 179 -16.76 -5.40 -1.89
CA LEU A 179 -16.67 -5.61 -0.43
C LEU A 179 -16.94 -4.36 0.42
N ALA A 180 -16.57 -3.16 -0.07
CA ALA A 180 -16.83 -1.90 0.61
C ALA A 180 -18.29 -1.41 0.43
N LEU A 181 -18.94 -1.76 -0.67
CA LEU A 181 -20.37 -1.49 -0.94
C LEU A 181 -21.30 -2.63 -0.47
N GLN A 182 -20.77 -3.77 -0.04
CA GLN A 182 -21.53 -4.93 0.45
C GLN A 182 -22.09 -4.65 1.84
N THR A 183 -23.38 -4.36 1.89
CA THR A 183 -24.13 -4.33 3.16
C THR A 183 -24.08 -5.71 3.83
N ASN A 184 -24.00 -5.74 5.16
CA ASN A 184 -24.02 -7.01 5.92
C ASN A 184 -25.24 -7.89 5.62
N TRP A 185 -26.36 -7.29 5.16
CA TRP A 185 -27.53 -8.03 4.69
C TRP A 185 -27.21 -8.91 3.47
N MET A 186 -26.49 -8.39 2.47
CA MET A 186 -26.09 -9.13 1.26
C MET A 186 -25.20 -10.34 1.59
N ARG A 187 -24.24 -10.17 2.52
CA ARG A 187 -23.39 -11.28 2.99
C ARG A 187 -24.18 -12.33 3.77
N ARG A 188 -25.13 -11.92 4.61
CA ARG A 188 -25.85 -12.84 5.52
C ARG A 188 -26.96 -13.64 4.85
N THR A 189 -27.42 -13.21 3.67
CA THR A 189 -28.54 -13.85 2.95
C THR A 189 -28.11 -14.56 1.66
N GLY A 190 -26.80 -14.60 1.37
CA GLY A 190 -26.28 -15.34 0.22
C GLY A 190 -26.66 -14.74 -1.13
N TRP A 191 -26.93 -13.43 -1.19
CA TRP A 191 -27.32 -12.76 -2.44
C TRP A 191 -26.20 -12.73 -3.48
N LEU A 192 -24.93 -12.85 -3.04
CA LEU A 192 -23.78 -12.88 -3.95
C LEU A 192 -23.79 -14.16 -4.78
N GLU A 193 -24.00 -15.30 -4.11
CA GLU A 193 -24.15 -16.61 -4.75
C GLU A 193 -25.41 -16.66 -5.61
N THR A 194 -26.46 -15.95 -5.20
CA THR A 194 -27.74 -15.88 -5.93
C THR A 194 -27.62 -15.10 -7.25
N PHE A 195 -26.76 -14.08 -7.31
CA PHE A 195 -26.58 -13.24 -8.50
C PHE A 195 -25.23 -13.41 -9.18
N ASP A 196 -24.43 -14.41 -8.79
CA ASP A 196 -23.20 -14.71 -9.48
C ASP A 196 -23.51 -15.14 -10.93
N GLY A 197 -22.93 -14.43 -11.90
CA GLY A 197 -23.25 -14.61 -13.32
C GLY A 197 -24.60 -14.03 -13.79
N ALA A 198 -25.35 -13.32 -12.93
CA ALA A 198 -26.60 -12.68 -13.34
C ALA A 198 -26.34 -11.43 -14.19
N SER A 199 -26.93 -11.38 -15.39
CA SER A 199 -26.77 -10.25 -16.30
C SER A 199 -27.77 -9.14 -15.98
N ARG A 200 -27.26 -7.92 -15.76
CA ARG A 200 -28.06 -6.75 -15.34
C ARG A 200 -29.21 -6.43 -16.31
N ASP A 201 -28.99 -6.63 -17.61
CA ASP A 201 -29.98 -6.43 -18.67
C ASP A 201 -31.19 -7.38 -18.58
N VAL A 202 -31.03 -8.55 -17.95
CA VAL A 202 -32.12 -9.50 -17.70
C VAL A 202 -32.95 -9.04 -16.50
N LEU A 203 -32.30 -8.56 -15.43
CA LEU A 203 -32.97 -8.14 -14.19
C LEU A 203 -33.80 -6.85 -14.35
N VAL A 204 -33.43 -5.97 -15.27
CA VAL A 204 -34.16 -4.71 -15.53
C VAL A 204 -35.41 -4.94 -16.42
N ARG A 205 -35.58 -6.15 -16.95
CA ARG A 205 -36.69 -6.52 -17.86
C ARG A 205 -37.77 -7.40 -17.20
N LEU A 206 -37.61 -7.74 -15.93
CA LEU A 206 -38.59 -8.46 -15.10
C LEU A 206 -39.45 -7.47 -14.32
#